data_AF-A0A4R1K8Z0-F1
#
_entry.id   AF-A0A4R1K8Z0-F1
#
_cell.length_a   1.000
_cell.length_b   1.000
_cell.length_c   1.000
_cell.angle_alpha   90.00
_cell.angle_beta   90.00
_cell.angle_gamma   90.00
#
_symmetry.space_group_name_H-M   'P 1'
#
loop_
_entity.id
_entity.type
_entity.pdbx_description
1 polymer ?
#
loop_
_entity_poly.entity_id
_entity_poly.type
_entity_poly.pdbx_seq_one_letter_code
_entity_poly.pdbx_strand_id
1 'polypeptide(L)'
;MSKRKPVIDIEEEPIDKVEHFLAKNLKKMIIGLAGVFVLFIIGYTFTKLDNSKDSMLVNKVGMLELTAMMNNYETAKVADYNKSAAEFKDAASYINLRSAQMYVLSNNAKDAAEPLSKAGGEMKELADSLKADTEGKIDAKAYIASGKLTSVWYYRACLDATGAEKQKLMKDFETAYPKSELLKQLKRWNG
;
A
#
# COMPACT_ATOMS: atom_id res chain seq x y z
N MET A 1 -54.00 77.56 -18.34
CA MET A 1 -53.89 76.14 -17.91
C MET A 1 -53.19 75.35 -19.00
N SER A 2 -52.01 74.79 -18.73
CA SER A 2 -51.49 73.65 -19.49
C SER A 2 -50.52 72.87 -18.58
N LYS A 3 -50.72 71.55 -18.53
CA LYS A 3 -50.20 70.62 -17.53
C LYS A 3 -48.71 70.33 -17.79
N ARG A 4 -47.87 70.44 -16.75
CA ARG A 4 -46.47 69.93 -16.79
C ARG A 4 -46.52 68.40 -16.82
N LYS A 5 -45.84 67.78 -17.79
CA LYS A 5 -45.51 66.33 -17.73
C LYS A 5 -44.36 66.14 -16.73
N PRO A 6 -44.38 65.09 -15.89
CA PRO A 6 -43.23 64.79 -15.05
C PRO A 6 -42.09 64.25 -15.91
N VAL A 7 -40.94 64.91 -15.85
CA VAL A 7 -39.66 64.34 -16.29
C VAL A 7 -39.33 63.27 -15.25
N ILE A 8 -39.25 62.02 -15.70
CA ILE A 8 -38.72 60.93 -14.87
C ILE A 8 -37.21 61.10 -14.92
N ASP A 9 -36.62 61.66 -13.87
CA ASP A 9 -35.19 61.55 -13.62
C ASP A 9 -34.91 60.07 -13.37
N ILE A 10 -34.29 59.42 -14.35
CA ILE A 10 -33.64 58.15 -14.13
C ILE A 10 -32.38 58.50 -13.34
N GLU A 11 -32.40 58.25 -12.04
CA GLU A 11 -31.18 58.24 -11.24
C GLU A 11 -30.23 57.22 -11.87
N GLU A 12 -29.24 57.72 -12.62
CA GLU A 12 -28.06 56.95 -12.94
C GLU A 12 -27.34 56.64 -11.62
N GLU A 13 -27.54 55.42 -11.10
CA GLU A 13 -26.77 54.94 -9.97
C GLU A 13 -25.27 55.11 -10.27
N PRO A 14 -24.52 55.75 -9.36
CA PRO A 14 -23.28 56.40 -9.73
C PRO A 14 -22.20 55.35 -9.98
N ILE A 15 -21.78 55.25 -11.25
CA ILE A 15 -20.51 54.65 -11.69
C ILE A 15 -19.34 55.12 -10.78
N ASP A 16 -19.47 56.32 -10.22
CA ASP A 16 -18.57 56.98 -9.27
C ASP A 16 -18.33 56.18 -7.96
N LYS A 17 -19.33 55.47 -7.40
CA LYS A 17 -19.12 54.68 -6.16
C LYS A 17 -18.25 53.46 -6.41
N VAL A 18 -18.37 52.85 -7.60
CA VAL A 18 -17.56 51.70 -8.02
C VAL A 18 -16.14 52.15 -8.35
N GLU A 19 -15.98 53.27 -9.06
CA GLU A 19 -14.67 53.85 -9.36
C GLU A 19 -13.94 54.33 -8.10
N HIS A 20 -14.63 54.95 -7.15
CA HIS A 20 -14.02 55.41 -5.89
C HIS A 20 -13.66 54.23 -4.97
N PHE A 21 -14.45 53.16 -4.97
CA PHE A 21 -14.13 51.92 -4.26
C PHE A 21 -12.93 51.21 -4.90
N LEU A 22 -12.89 51.14 -6.23
CA LEU A 22 -11.75 50.60 -6.99
C LEU A 22 -10.50 51.43 -6.72
N ALA A 23 -10.50 52.76 -6.88
CA ALA A 23 -9.34 53.61 -6.67
C ALA A 23 -8.77 53.52 -5.23
N LYS A 24 -9.65 53.50 -4.22
CA LYS A 24 -9.26 53.46 -2.81
C LYS A 24 -8.76 52.08 -2.36
N ASN A 25 -9.28 51.01 -2.94
CA ASN A 25 -8.97 49.64 -2.52
C ASN A 25 -8.17 48.84 -3.56
N LEU A 26 -7.86 49.38 -4.74
CA LEU A 26 -7.14 48.69 -5.83
C LEU A 26 -5.83 48.09 -5.32
N LYS A 27 -5.07 48.89 -4.57
CA LYS A 27 -3.78 48.47 -4.02
C LYS A 27 -3.94 47.33 -3.01
N LYS A 28 -5.00 47.36 -2.19
CA LYS A 28 -5.31 46.28 -1.22
C LYS A 28 -5.84 45.02 -1.93
N MET A 29 -6.66 45.17 -2.96
CA MET A 29 -7.12 44.08 -3.81
C MET A 29 -5.96 43.42 -4.55
N ILE A 30 -5.06 44.19 -5.16
CA ILE A 30 -3.87 43.67 -5.85
C ILE A 30 -2.94 42.95 -4.88
N ILE A 31 -2.70 43.50 -3.68
CA ILE A 31 -1.90 42.83 -2.64
C ILE A 31 -2.59 41.54 -2.16
N GLY A 32 -3.90 41.54 -1.98
CA GLY A 32 -4.67 40.35 -1.64
C GLY A 32 -4.60 39.27 -2.72
N LEU A 33 -4.74 39.67 -3.99
CA LEU A 33 -4.65 38.77 -5.14
C LEU A 33 -3.24 38.17 -5.28
N ALA A 34 -2.20 39.00 -5.09
CA ALA A 34 -0.81 38.56 -5.08
C ALA A 34 -0.53 37.57 -3.94
N GLY A 35 -1.09 37.80 -2.75
CA GLY A 35 -0.98 36.88 -1.62
C GLY A 35 -1.61 35.51 -1.90
N VAL A 36 -2.81 35.49 -2.50
CA VAL A 36 -3.46 34.24 -2.91
C VAL A 36 -2.68 33.53 -4.02
N PHE A 37 -2.14 34.28 -4.98
CA PHE A 37 -1.32 33.72 -6.06
C PHE A 37 -0.02 33.09 -5.54
N VAL A 38 0.64 33.73 -4.57
CA VAL A 38 1.84 33.17 -3.91
C VAL A 38 1.49 31.88 -3.15
N LEU A 39 0.38 31.83 -2.42
CA LEU A 39 -0.07 30.59 -1.75
C LEU A 39 -0.37 29.47 -2.75
N PHE A 40 -0.94 29.81 -3.90
CA PHE A 40 -1.22 28.85 -4.96
C PHE A 40 0.07 28.30 -5.59
N ILE A 41 1.06 29.17 -5.85
CA ILE A 41 2.39 28.76 -6.32
C ILE A 41 3.03 27.85 -5.27
N ILE A 42 3.03 28.23 -3.99
CA ILE A 42 3.61 27.43 -2.91
C ILE A 42 2.96 26.04 -2.89
N GLY A 43 1.63 25.95 -2.84
CA GLY A 43 0.91 24.67 -2.86
C GLY A 43 1.20 23.82 -4.10
N TYR A 44 1.25 24.43 -5.28
CA TYR A 44 1.58 23.75 -6.53
C TYR A 44 3.04 23.27 -6.57
N THR A 45 3.99 24.07 -6.09
CA THR A 45 5.40 23.67 -6.00
C THR A 45 5.59 22.53 -4.99
N PHE A 46 4.92 22.59 -3.84
CA PHE A 46 4.97 21.53 -2.83
C PHE A 46 4.42 20.20 -3.36
N THR A 47 3.22 20.22 -3.96
CA THR A 47 2.61 19.01 -4.55
C THR A 47 3.43 18.43 -5.71
N LYS A 48 4.02 19.28 -6.56
CA LYS A 48 4.91 18.81 -7.64
C LYS A 48 6.22 18.22 -7.09
N LEU A 49 6.78 18.80 -6.03
CA LEU A 49 7.98 18.28 -5.36
C LEU A 49 7.71 16.95 -4.66
N ASP A 50 6.57 16.80 -3.98
CA ASP A 50 6.17 15.53 -3.35
C ASP A 50 5.98 14.43 -4.41
N ASN A 51 5.21 14.70 -5.46
CA ASN A 51 5.01 13.75 -6.55
C ASN A 51 6.33 13.36 -7.24
N SER A 52 7.29 14.28 -7.33
CA SER A 52 8.62 13.99 -7.88
C SER A 52 9.47 13.09 -6.97
N LYS A 53 9.35 13.25 -5.64
CA LYS A 53 10.05 12.45 -4.64
C LYS A 53 9.48 11.04 -4.58
N ASP A 54 8.16 10.90 -4.54
CA ASP A 54 7.51 9.59 -4.50
C ASP A 54 7.81 8.78 -5.77
N SER A 55 7.72 9.41 -6.94
CA SER A 55 8.16 8.81 -8.21
C SER A 55 9.63 8.37 -8.17
N MET A 56 10.52 9.20 -7.62
CA MET A 56 11.94 8.88 -7.51
C MET A 56 12.20 7.71 -6.55
N LEU A 57 11.47 7.66 -5.43
CA LEU A 57 11.57 6.57 -4.46
C LEU A 57 11.03 5.25 -5.04
N VAL A 58 9.90 5.27 -5.74
CA VAL A 58 9.36 4.08 -6.43
C VAL A 58 10.35 3.57 -7.46
N ASN A 59 10.93 4.46 -8.28
CA ASN A 59 11.96 4.08 -9.26
C ASN A 59 13.22 3.51 -8.58
N LYS A 60 13.65 4.08 -7.44
CA LYS A 60 14.78 3.59 -6.65
C LYS A 60 14.51 2.18 -6.12
N VAL A 61 13.33 1.93 -5.53
CA VAL A 61 12.92 0.61 -5.03
C VAL A 61 12.92 -0.41 -6.17
N GLY A 62 12.29 -0.08 -7.31
CA GLY A 62 12.27 -0.95 -8.49
C GLY A 62 13.66 -1.24 -9.05
N MET A 63 14.55 -0.25 -9.08
CA MET A 63 15.93 -0.41 -9.54
C MET A 63 16.75 -1.31 -8.59
N LEU A 64 16.56 -1.17 -7.28
CA LEU A 64 17.19 -2.04 -6.28
C LEU A 64 16.69 -3.49 -6.41
N GLU A 65 15.38 -3.68 -6.63
CA GLU A 65 14.81 -5.00 -6.87
C GLU A 65 15.42 -5.65 -8.12
N LEU A 66 15.46 -4.92 -9.23
CA LEU A 66 16.06 -5.39 -10.49
C LEU A 66 17.56 -5.70 -10.31
N THR A 67 18.28 -4.87 -9.56
CA THR A 67 19.70 -5.08 -9.27
C THR A 67 19.90 -6.37 -8.48
N ALA A 68 19.09 -6.64 -7.46
CA ALA A 68 19.15 -7.90 -6.72
C ALA A 68 18.86 -9.10 -7.64
N MET A 69 17.84 -9.01 -8.51
CA MET A 69 17.51 -10.07 -9.49
C MET A 69 18.66 -10.34 -10.47
N MET A 70 19.24 -9.31 -11.08
CA MET A 70 20.33 -9.44 -12.04
C MET A 70 21.61 -10.02 -11.43
N ASN A 71 21.82 -9.81 -10.13
CA ASN A 71 22.93 -10.37 -9.38
C ASN A 71 22.56 -11.69 -8.68
N ASN A 72 21.56 -12.42 -9.22
CA ASN A 72 21.13 -13.72 -8.72
C ASN A 72 20.85 -13.73 -7.20
N TYR A 73 20.20 -12.68 -6.72
CA TYR A 73 19.82 -12.49 -5.32
C TYR A 73 21.00 -12.53 -4.32
N GLU A 74 22.15 -11.96 -4.72
CA GLU A 74 23.29 -11.75 -3.83
C GLU A 74 22.86 -11.03 -2.52
N THR A 75 23.26 -11.58 -1.37
CA THR A 75 22.82 -11.14 -0.03
C THR A 75 22.95 -9.63 0.19
N ALA A 76 24.05 -9.03 -0.27
CA ALA A 76 24.28 -7.59 -0.13
C ALA A 76 23.26 -6.75 -0.91
N LYS A 77 22.91 -7.17 -2.13
CA LYS A 77 21.93 -6.47 -2.98
C LYS A 77 20.50 -6.63 -2.45
N VAL A 78 20.17 -7.82 -1.94
CA VAL A 78 18.88 -8.06 -1.28
C VAL A 78 18.77 -7.22 0.01
N ALA A 79 19.86 -7.09 0.78
CA ALA A 79 19.89 -6.26 1.97
C ALA A 79 19.69 -4.77 1.64
N ASP A 80 20.34 -4.27 0.57
CA ASP A 80 20.17 -2.90 0.11
C ASP A 80 18.74 -2.61 -0.36
N TYR A 81 18.11 -3.57 -1.04
CA TYR A 81 16.68 -3.52 -1.35
C TYR A 81 15.83 -3.51 -0.07
N ASN A 82 16.07 -4.40 0.90
CA ASN A 82 15.30 -4.46 2.14
C ASN A 82 15.37 -3.15 2.94
N LYS A 83 16.53 -2.48 3.00
CA LYS A 83 16.69 -1.18 3.67
C LYS A 83 15.72 -0.11 3.15
N SER A 84 15.32 -0.19 1.88
CA SER A 84 14.34 0.76 1.31
C SER A 84 12.95 0.68 1.95
N ALA A 85 12.63 -0.40 2.67
CA ALA A 85 11.39 -0.51 3.45
C ALA A 85 11.25 0.57 4.54
N ALA A 86 12.38 1.09 5.05
CA ALA A 86 12.35 2.19 6.02
C ALA A 86 12.01 3.55 5.36
N GLU A 87 12.38 3.71 4.09
CA GLU A 87 12.14 4.93 3.32
C GLU A 87 10.73 4.96 2.71
N PHE A 88 10.20 3.80 2.27
CA PHE A 88 8.91 3.69 1.60
C PHE A 88 7.91 2.86 2.41
N LYS A 89 7.35 3.50 3.45
CA LYS A 89 6.49 2.83 4.46
C LYS A 89 5.27 2.13 3.87
N ASP A 90 4.66 2.71 2.83
CA ASP A 90 3.44 2.17 2.23
C ASP A 90 3.68 0.82 1.52
N ALA A 91 4.87 0.61 0.95
CA ALA A 91 5.25 -0.69 0.39
C ALA A 91 6.22 -1.48 1.28
N ALA A 92 6.47 -1.06 2.52
CA ALA A 92 7.42 -1.72 3.40
C ALA A 92 7.10 -3.21 3.59
N SER A 93 5.82 -3.55 3.75
CA SER A 93 5.39 -4.96 3.87
C SER A 93 5.67 -5.76 2.60
N TYR A 94 5.48 -5.17 1.42
CA TYR A 94 5.82 -5.79 0.14
C TYR A 94 7.34 -5.98 0.00
N ILE A 95 8.14 -4.93 0.26
CA ILE A 95 9.61 -4.97 0.19
C ILE A 95 10.15 -6.04 1.13
N ASN A 96 9.62 -6.11 2.36
CA ASN A 96 9.99 -7.13 3.34
C ASN A 96 9.67 -8.55 2.83
N LEU A 97 8.45 -8.82 2.39
CA LEU A 97 8.08 -10.12 1.82
C LEU A 97 8.94 -10.47 0.60
N ARG A 98 9.17 -9.51 -0.29
CA ARG A 98 9.90 -9.71 -1.54
C ARG A 98 11.38 -10.01 -1.28
N SER A 99 12.01 -9.28 -0.35
CA SER A 99 13.39 -9.56 0.06
C SER A 99 13.54 -10.93 0.72
N ALA A 100 12.58 -11.36 1.55
CA ALA A 100 12.55 -12.71 2.10
C ALA A 100 12.48 -13.77 1.00
N GLN A 101 11.62 -13.59 0.00
CA GLN A 101 11.54 -14.50 -1.14
C GLN A 101 12.87 -14.59 -1.88
N MET A 102 13.55 -13.47 -2.11
CA MET A 102 14.86 -13.44 -2.75
C MET A 102 15.90 -14.23 -1.95
N TYR A 103 15.92 -14.07 -0.62
CA TYR A 103 16.80 -14.86 0.26
C TYR A 103 16.50 -16.35 0.20
N VAL A 104 15.23 -16.75 0.18
CA VAL A 104 14.85 -18.17 0.04
C VAL A 104 15.27 -18.72 -1.32
N LEU A 105 15.08 -17.95 -2.40
CA LEU A 105 15.47 -18.34 -3.77
C LEU A 105 16.99 -18.48 -3.94
N SER A 106 17.80 -17.78 -3.14
CA SER A 106 19.26 -17.96 -3.09
C SER A 106 19.74 -19.00 -2.06
N ASN A 107 18.83 -19.84 -1.54
CA ASN A 107 19.11 -20.84 -0.50
C ASN A 107 19.65 -20.24 0.82
N ASN A 108 19.34 -18.97 1.10
CA ASN A 108 19.73 -18.27 2.32
C ASN A 108 18.52 -18.00 3.23
N ALA A 109 17.85 -19.07 3.66
CA ALA A 109 16.65 -18.98 4.49
C ALA A 109 16.86 -18.28 5.85
N LYS A 110 18.10 -18.23 6.35
CA LYS A 110 18.45 -17.56 7.61
C LYS A 110 18.21 -16.05 7.53
N ASP A 111 18.61 -15.42 6.43
CA ASP A 111 18.47 -13.97 6.24
C ASP A 111 17.03 -13.57 5.87
N ALA A 112 16.17 -14.53 5.54
CA ALA A 112 14.74 -14.30 5.30
C ALA A 112 13.94 -14.06 6.59
N ALA A 113 14.42 -14.50 7.75
CA ALA A 113 13.64 -14.50 9.00
C ALA A 113 13.23 -13.09 9.48
N GLU A 114 14.17 -12.15 9.46
CA GLU A 114 13.91 -10.77 9.90
C GLU A 114 12.90 -10.07 8.97
N PRO A 115 13.09 -10.04 7.63
CA PRO A 115 12.08 -9.47 6.73
C PRO A 115 10.70 -10.14 6.86
N LEU A 116 10.63 -11.47 7.01
CA LEU A 116 9.36 -12.18 7.20
C LEU A 116 8.62 -11.70 8.45
N SER A 117 9.34 -11.45 9.56
CA SER A 117 8.73 -10.93 10.79
C SER A 117 8.18 -9.51 10.67
N LYS A 118 8.67 -8.72 9.69
CA LYS A 118 8.30 -7.33 9.45
C LYS A 118 7.21 -7.16 8.38
N ALA A 119 6.91 -8.20 7.59
CA ALA A 119 5.86 -8.17 6.59
C ALA A 119 4.47 -8.24 7.28
N GLY A 120 3.77 -7.11 7.32
CA GLY A 120 2.49 -6.97 8.00
C GLY A 120 1.29 -6.80 7.05
N GLY A 121 0.15 -6.43 7.64
CA GLY A 121 -1.08 -6.09 6.90
C GLY A 121 -1.53 -7.22 5.97
N GLU A 122 -1.83 -6.87 4.72
CA GLU A 122 -2.30 -7.82 3.70
C GLU A 122 -1.27 -8.88 3.31
N MET A 123 0.03 -8.60 3.53
CA MET A 123 1.12 -9.51 3.19
C MET A 123 1.45 -10.49 4.31
N LYS A 124 0.89 -10.29 5.51
CA LYS A 124 1.20 -11.09 6.70
C LYS A 124 0.97 -12.58 6.48
N GLU A 125 -0.16 -12.95 5.90
CA GLU A 125 -0.50 -14.36 5.71
C GLU A 125 0.47 -15.05 4.74
N LEU A 126 0.88 -14.37 3.68
CA LEU A 126 1.87 -14.89 2.74
C LEU A 126 3.25 -15.00 3.40
N ALA A 127 3.64 -14.01 4.21
CA ALA A 127 4.88 -14.04 4.97
C ALA A 127 4.90 -15.20 5.96
N ASP A 128 3.82 -15.41 6.72
CA ASP A 128 3.70 -16.54 7.63
C ASP A 128 3.69 -17.88 6.87
N SER A 129 3.10 -17.94 5.67
CA SER A 129 3.16 -19.14 4.84
C SER A 129 4.60 -19.48 4.43
N LEU A 130 5.38 -18.50 3.98
CA LEU A 130 6.79 -18.69 3.64
C LEU A 130 7.64 -19.00 4.88
N LYS A 131 7.33 -18.38 6.01
CA LYS A 131 7.97 -18.66 7.30
C LYS A 131 7.74 -20.08 7.79
N ALA A 132 6.56 -20.65 7.51
CA ALA A 132 6.29 -22.06 7.80
C ALA A 132 7.21 -23.00 7.00
N ASP A 133 7.62 -22.61 5.79
CA ASP A 133 8.53 -23.41 4.95
C ASP A 133 10.00 -23.25 5.35
N THR A 134 10.39 -22.10 5.90
CA THR A 134 11.80 -21.80 6.24
C THR A 134 12.14 -22.07 7.70
N GLU A 135 11.24 -21.73 8.62
CA GLU A 135 11.48 -21.76 10.08
C GLU A 135 10.56 -22.75 10.82
N GLY A 136 9.48 -23.22 10.19
CA GLY A 136 8.60 -24.29 10.71
C GLY A 136 7.73 -23.92 11.91
N LYS A 137 7.63 -22.65 12.32
CA LYS A 137 6.96 -22.22 13.56
C LYS A 137 5.74 -21.33 13.31
N ILE A 138 4.72 -21.84 12.64
CA ILE A 138 3.45 -21.13 12.44
C ILE A 138 2.29 -22.04 12.82
N ASP A 139 1.38 -21.53 13.65
CA ASP A 139 0.14 -22.23 13.96
C ASP A 139 -0.82 -22.13 12.76
N ALA A 140 -0.83 -23.18 11.93
CA ALA A 140 -1.68 -23.26 10.75
C ALA A 140 -3.18 -23.20 11.09
N LYS A 141 -3.60 -23.64 12.29
CA LYS A 141 -5.02 -23.68 12.67
C LYS A 141 -5.60 -22.28 12.85
N ALA A 142 -4.79 -21.32 13.29
CA ALA A 142 -5.19 -19.93 13.43
C ALA A 142 -5.68 -19.32 12.09
N TYR A 143 -5.16 -19.80 10.97
CA TYR A 143 -5.50 -19.30 9.64
C TYR A 143 -6.66 -20.03 8.95
N ILE A 144 -7.15 -21.14 9.51
CA ILE A 144 -8.27 -21.89 8.94
C ILE A 144 -9.59 -21.10 8.98
N ALA A 145 -9.79 -20.27 10.01
CA ALA A 145 -11.05 -19.54 10.17
C ALA A 145 -11.11 -18.22 9.37
N SER A 146 -9.96 -17.58 9.12
CA SER A 146 -9.90 -16.20 8.64
C SER A 146 -8.87 -15.93 7.55
N GLY A 147 -8.06 -16.92 7.17
CA GLY A 147 -7.02 -16.80 6.15
C GLY A 147 -7.58 -16.86 4.73
N LYS A 148 -6.97 -16.09 3.82
CA LYS A 148 -7.24 -16.10 2.36
C LYS A 148 -6.68 -17.37 1.69
N LEU A 149 -5.65 -18.00 2.27
CA LEU A 149 -5.00 -19.23 1.78
C LEU A 149 -5.51 -20.46 2.54
N THR A 150 -6.79 -20.46 2.89
CA THR A 150 -7.40 -21.41 3.84
C THR A 150 -7.14 -22.88 3.49
N SER A 151 -7.17 -23.25 2.20
CA SER A 151 -6.90 -24.61 1.74
C SER A 151 -5.45 -25.05 1.96
N VAL A 152 -4.49 -24.13 1.87
CA VAL A 152 -3.07 -24.37 2.20
C VAL A 152 -2.91 -24.55 3.70
N TRP A 153 -3.60 -23.74 4.51
CA TRP A 153 -3.56 -23.85 5.97
C TRP A 153 -4.21 -25.13 6.49
N TYR A 154 -5.33 -25.57 5.90
CA TYR A 154 -5.89 -26.90 6.16
C TYR A 154 -4.88 -28.00 5.85
N TYR A 155 -4.20 -27.90 4.70
CA TYR A 155 -3.19 -28.87 4.32
C TYR A 155 -2.06 -28.95 5.34
N ARG A 156 -1.46 -27.81 5.71
CA ARG A 156 -0.40 -27.72 6.73
C ARG A 156 -0.87 -28.24 8.10
N ALA A 157 -2.03 -27.81 8.57
CA ALA A 157 -2.58 -28.27 9.84
C ALA A 157 -2.82 -29.80 9.88
N CYS A 158 -3.20 -30.41 8.76
CA CYS A 158 -3.34 -31.86 8.65
C CYS A 158 -1.99 -32.60 8.67
N LEU A 159 -0.92 -31.98 8.14
CA LEU A 159 0.43 -32.54 8.19
C LEU A 159 1.01 -32.51 9.62
N ASP A 160 0.76 -31.42 10.35
CA ASP A 160 1.29 -31.23 11.70
C ASP A 160 0.51 -31.98 12.79
N ALA A 161 -0.78 -32.27 12.55
CA ALA A 161 -1.64 -32.96 13.50
C ALA A 161 -1.40 -34.48 13.55
N THR A 162 -1.73 -35.10 14.68
CA THR A 162 -1.65 -36.55 14.88
C THR A 162 -2.92 -37.13 15.50
N GLY A 163 -3.11 -38.45 15.40
CA GLY A 163 -4.20 -39.18 16.05
C GLY A 163 -5.60 -38.68 15.69
N ALA A 164 -6.45 -38.55 16.72
CA ALA A 164 -7.86 -38.13 16.57
C ALA A 164 -8.01 -36.71 16.01
N GLU A 165 -7.06 -35.82 16.31
CA GLU A 165 -7.09 -34.45 15.80
C GLU A 165 -6.89 -34.41 14.29
N LYS A 166 -5.93 -35.21 13.77
CA LYS A 166 -5.70 -35.32 12.33
C LYS A 166 -6.94 -35.81 11.58
N GLN A 167 -7.64 -36.81 12.13
CA GLN A 167 -8.87 -37.33 11.52
C GLN A 167 -9.97 -36.27 11.46
N LYS A 168 -10.13 -35.48 12.53
CA LYS A 168 -11.08 -34.37 12.56
C LYS A 168 -10.73 -33.31 11.49
N LEU A 169 -9.49 -32.84 11.47
CA LEU A 169 -9.04 -31.85 10.49
C LEU A 169 -9.16 -32.33 9.04
N MET A 170 -8.86 -33.61 8.78
CA MET A 170 -9.07 -34.20 7.46
C MET A 170 -10.54 -34.19 7.06
N LYS A 171 -11.45 -34.58 7.97
CA LYS A 171 -12.89 -34.57 7.68
C LYS A 171 -13.42 -33.15 7.43
N ASP A 172 -12.93 -32.19 8.20
CA ASP A 172 -13.27 -30.77 8.02
C ASP A 172 -12.73 -30.25 6.66
N PHE A 173 -11.50 -30.62 6.29
CA PHE A 173 -10.90 -30.27 5.00
C PHE A 173 -11.67 -30.90 3.82
N GLU A 174 -12.06 -32.17 3.93
CA GLU A 174 -12.87 -32.86 2.93
C GLU A 174 -14.22 -32.20 2.69
N THR A 175 -14.85 -31.73 3.77
CA THR A 175 -16.15 -31.07 3.72
C THR A 175 -16.03 -29.68 3.08
N ALA A 176 -15.01 -28.90 3.47
CA ALA A 176 -14.83 -27.54 2.99
C ALA A 176 -14.26 -27.47 1.56
N TYR A 177 -13.34 -28.37 1.20
CA TYR A 177 -12.61 -28.34 -0.08
C TYR A 177 -12.53 -29.73 -0.75
N PRO A 178 -13.67 -30.35 -1.10
CA PRO A 178 -13.72 -31.75 -1.57
C PRO A 178 -12.94 -32.01 -2.87
N LYS A 179 -12.69 -30.98 -3.69
CA LYS A 179 -11.99 -31.08 -4.98
C LYS A 179 -10.52 -30.64 -4.92
N SER A 180 -9.99 -30.30 -3.74
CA SER A 180 -8.62 -29.80 -3.58
C SER A 180 -7.57 -30.84 -3.98
N GLU A 181 -6.57 -30.45 -4.78
CA GLU A 181 -5.42 -31.31 -5.09
C GLU A 181 -4.56 -31.58 -3.84
N LEU A 182 -4.45 -30.62 -2.92
CA LEU A 182 -3.75 -30.79 -1.65
C LEU A 182 -4.40 -31.87 -0.78
N LEU A 183 -5.74 -31.93 -0.79
CA LEU A 183 -6.48 -32.98 -0.11
C LEU A 183 -6.23 -34.36 -0.74
N LYS A 184 -6.17 -34.44 -2.07
CA LYS A 184 -5.83 -35.69 -2.77
C LYS A 184 -4.42 -36.16 -2.40
N GLN A 185 -3.46 -35.25 -2.27
CA GLN A 185 -2.10 -35.57 -1.83
C GLN A 185 -2.08 -36.12 -0.39
N LEU A 186 -2.79 -35.47 0.54
CA LEU A 186 -2.92 -35.98 1.92
C LEU A 186 -3.51 -37.39 1.98
N LYS A 187 -4.56 -37.64 1.20
CA LYS A 187 -5.20 -38.97 1.14
C LYS A 187 -4.26 -40.04 0.58
N ARG A 188 -3.40 -39.69 -0.38
CA ARG A 188 -2.39 -40.60 -0.94
C ARG A 188 -1.25 -40.91 0.03
N TRP A 189 -0.91 -39.99 0.92
CA TRP A 189 0.16 -40.19 1.92
C TRP A 189 -0.34 -40.84 3.20
N ASN A 190 -1.63 -40.72 3.52
CA ASN A 190 -2.25 -41.32 4.71
C ASN A 190 -2.98 -42.64 4.44
N GLY A 191 -3.11 -43.05 3.18
CA GLY A 191 -3.65 -44.36 2.76
C GLY A 191 -2.53 -45.31 2.38
#